data_AF-A0A1C5DG45-F1
#
_entry.id   AF-A0A1C5DG45-F1
#
_cell.length_a   1.000
_cell.length_b   1.000
_cell.length_c   1.000
_cell.angle_alpha   90.00
_cell.angle_beta   90.00
_cell.angle_gamma   90.00
#
_symmetry.space_group_name_H-M   'P 1'
#
loop_
_entity.id
_entity.type
_entity.pdbx_description
1 polymer ?
#
loop_
_entity_poly.entity_id
_entity_poly.type
_entity_poly.pdbx_seq_one_letter_code
_entity_poly.pdbx_strand_id
1 'polypeptide(L)'
;GAGLPGGGAAPDRVDLDWVAGDAAAALRGYRARLEADPDDIAAWAGLALSLPDGVARTTLLNHPELAVALHRELRTAPGRGPDPVALARWIGTRGRG
;
A
#
# COMPACT_ATOMS: atom_id res chain seq x y z
N GLY A 1 27.31 -2.16 -25.22
CA GLY A 1 26.21 -2.76 -24.44
C GLY A 1 25.76 -1.75 -23.42
N ALA A 2 24.55 -1.20 -23.58
CA ALA A 2 23.98 -0.30 -22.58
C ALA A 2 23.59 -1.15 -21.36
N GLY A 3 24.16 -0.83 -20.20
CA GLY A 3 23.83 -1.49 -18.94
C GLY A 3 22.35 -1.29 -18.61
N LEU A 4 21.71 -2.37 -18.15
CA LEU A 4 20.35 -2.34 -17.63
C LEU A 4 20.26 -1.29 -16.50
N PRO A 5 19.22 -0.44 -16.45
CA PRO A 5 19.02 0.46 -15.32
C PRO A 5 18.92 -0.39 -14.04
N GLY A 6 19.72 -0.01 -13.04
CA GLY A 6 20.04 -0.79 -11.84
C GLY A 6 18.85 -1.53 -11.23
N GLY A 7 18.87 -2.86 -11.35
CA GLY A 7 17.99 -3.74 -10.61
C GLY A 7 18.38 -3.75 -9.14
N GLY A 8 17.44 -3.35 -8.29
CA GLY A 8 17.50 -3.47 -6.83
C GLY A 8 17.99 -2.21 -6.12
N ALA A 9 17.12 -1.19 -5.98
CA ALA A 9 17.27 -0.28 -4.85
C ALA A 9 17.34 -1.13 -3.57
N ALA A 10 18.32 -0.87 -2.70
CA ALA A 10 18.39 -1.55 -1.42
C ALA A 10 17.03 -1.44 -0.70
N PRO A 11 16.56 -2.49 0.00
CA PRO A 11 15.32 -2.42 0.76
C PRO A 11 15.39 -1.21 1.68
N ASP A 12 14.36 -0.37 1.63
CA ASP A 12 14.31 0.81 2.47
C ASP A 12 14.03 0.39 3.93
N ARG A 13 14.06 1.36 4.84
CA ARG A 13 13.83 1.06 6.26
C ARG A 13 12.49 0.37 6.53
N VAL A 14 11.46 0.67 5.73
CA VAL A 14 10.12 0.10 5.89
C VAL A 14 10.12 -1.38 5.49
N ASP A 15 10.82 -1.72 4.40
CA ASP A 15 11.02 -3.11 3.98
C ASP A 15 11.78 -3.91 5.06
N LEU A 16 12.80 -3.30 5.69
CA LEU A 16 13.56 -3.93 6.78
C LEU A 16 12.72 -4.15 8.04
N ASP A 17 11.88 -3.18 8.42
CA ASP A 17 10.95 -3.32 9.56
C ASP A 17 9.99 -4.50 9.33
N TRP A 18 9.51 -4.69 8.08
CA TRP A 18 8.68 -5.83 7.71
C TRP A 18 9.42 -7.17 7.83
N VAL A 19 10.63 -7.27 7.25
CA VAL A 19 11.46 -8.48 7.32
C VAL A 19 11.86 -8.84 8.75
N ALA A 20 12.05 -7.84 9.61
CA ALA A 20 12.33 -8.03 11.04
C ALA A 20 11.10 -8.48 11.85
N GLY A 21 9.91 -8.53 11.25
CA GLY A 21 8.65 -8.90 11.89
C GLY A 21 7.96 -7.75 12.63
N ASP A 22 8.46 -6.51 12.54
CA ASP A 22 7.77 -5.33 13.07
C ASP A 22 6.70 -4.83 12.07
N ALA A 23 5.64 -5.63 11.95
CA ALA A 23 4.50 -5.33 11.08
C ALA A 23 3.86 -3.97 11.39
N ALA A 24 3.90 -3.54 12.65
CA ALA A 24 3.32 -2.27 13.07
C ALA A 24 4.16 -1.07 12.58
N ALA A 25 5.48 -1.15 12.66
CA ALA A 25 6.37 -0.14 12.09
C ALA A 25 6.28 -0.11 10.57
N ALA A 26 6.30 -1.27 9.91
CA ALA A 26 6.14 -1.39 8.47
C ALA A 26 4.82 -0.77 7.99
N LEU A 27 3.70 -1.06 8.66
CA LEU A 27 2.39 -0.50 8.34
C LEU A 27 2.37 1.04 8.40
N ARG A 28 3.02 1.63 9.41
CA ARG A 28 3.15 3.09 9.51
C ARG A 28 4.03 3.65 8.40
N GLY A 29 5.14 2.98 8.09
CA GLY A 29 6.07 3.40 7.04
C GLY A 29 5.44 3.37 5.64
N TYR A 30 4.70 2.31 5.30
CA TYR A 30 4.02 2.23 4.00
C TYR A 30 2.90 3.26 3.88
N ARG A 31 2.16 3.56 4.96
CA ARG A 31 1.20 4.68 4.96
C ARG A 31 1.89 6.01 4.66
N ALA A 32 3.01 6.30 5.31
CA ALA A 32 3.77 7.53 5.07
C ALA A 32 4.30 7.61 3.63
N ARG A 33 4.74 6.48 3.05
CA ARG A 33 5.11 6.41 1.63
C ARG A 33 3.94 6.76 0.72
N LEU A 34 2.74 6.23 0.99
CA LEU A 34 1.53 6.53 0.21
C LEU A 34 1.01 7.96 0.41
N GLU A 35 1.24 8.56 1.56
CA GLU A 35 0.97 9.99 1.77
C GLU A 35 1.89 10.86 0.90
N ALA A 36 3.18 10.48 0.80
CA ALA A 36 4.16 11.19 -0.02
C ALA A 36 4.00 10.94 -1.53
N ASP A 37 3.79 9.68 -1.92
CA ASP A 37 3.55 9.24 -3.29
C ASP A 37 2.37 8.25 -3.33
N PRO A 38 1.14 8.75 -3.57
CA PRO A 38 -0.06 7.91 -3.69
C PRO A 38 -0.03 6.85 -4.80
N ASP A 39 0.83 7.04 -5.81
CA ASP A 39 0.93 6.15 -6.97
C ASP A 39 2.07 5.11 -6.79
N ASP A 40 2.73 5.05 -5.62
CA ASP A 40 3.75 4.06 -5.26
C ASP A 40 3.13 2.65 -5.07
N ILE A 41 3.11 1.88 -6.16
CA ILE A 41 2.56 0.52 -6.17
C ILE A 41 3.30 -0.43 -5.21
N ALA A 42 4.60 -0.23 -4.99
CA ALA A 42 5.35 -1.05 -4.05
C ALA A 42 4.89 -0.80 -2.60
N ALA A 43 4.61 0.47 -2.25
CA ALA A 43 4.05 0.81 -0.95
C ALA A 43 2.63 0.26 -0.74
N TRP A 44 1.79 0.18 -1.78
CA TRP A 44 0.49 -0.50 -1.70
C TRP A 44 0.64 -2.00 -1.40
N ALA A 45 1.56 -2.69 -2.07
CA ALA A 45 1.84 -4.10 -1.82
C ALA A 45 2.41 -4.34 -0.41
N GLY A 46 3.39 -3.52 0.00
CA GLY A 46 3.96 -3.56 1.34
C GLY A 46 2.92 -3.29 2.44
N LEU A 47 2.04 -2.30 2.23
CA LEU A 47 0.91 -2.02 3.12
C LEU A 47 0.04 -3.28 3.28
N ALA A 48 -0.35 -3.92 2.18
CA ALA A 48 -1.18 -5.13 2.19
C ALA A 48 -0.53 -6.27 2.99
N LEU A 49 0.78 -6.48 2.81
CA LEU A 49 1.53 -7.51 3.52
C LEU A 49 1.63 -7.24 5.02
N SER A 50 1.81 -5.97 5.41
CA SER A 50 1.93 -5.54 6.81
C SER A 50 0.63 -5.56 7.63
N LEU A 51 -0.52 -5.68 6.97
CA LEU A 51 -1.81 -5.73 7.65
C LEU A 51 -2.01 -7.09 8.37
N PRO A 52 -2.71 -7.10 9.53
CA PRO A 52 -3.21 -8.35 10.10
C PRO A 52 -4.26 -8.98 9.17
N ASP A 53 -4.50 -10.28 9.33
CA ASP A 53 -5.55 -10.98 8.60
C ASP A 53 -6.91 -10.32 8.81
N GLY A 54 -7.66 -10.16 7.71
CA GLY A 54 -8.95 -9.49 7.72
C GLY A 54 -9.31 -8.88 6.36
N VAL A 55 -10.46 -8.21 6.33
CA VAL A 55 -11.07 -7.71 5.08
C VAL A 55 -10.15 -6.79 4.29
N ALA A 56 -9.50 -5.82 4.94
CA ALA A 56 -8.62 -4.87 4.26
C ALA A 56 -7.42 -5.58 3.61
N ARG A 57 -6.79 -6.52 4.33
CA ARG A 57 -5.68 -7.33 3.80
C ARG A 57 -6.13 -8.15 2.60
N THR A 58 -7.22 -8.90 2.73
CA THR A 58 -7.77 -9.71 1.64
C THR A 58 -8.09 -8.86 0.41
N THR A 59 -8.70 -7.69 0.61
CA THR A 59 -9.03 -6.77 -0.49
C THR A 59 -7.79 -6.25 -1.19
N LEU A 60 -6.76 -5.79 -0.46
CA LEU A 60 -5.55 -5.29 -1.08
C LEU A 60 -4.72 -6.37 -1.77
N LEU A 61 -4.75 -7.61 -1.26
CA LEU A 61 -4.04 -8.73 -1.91
C LEU A 61 -4.74 -9.22 -3.18
N ASN A 62 -6.07 -9.18 -3.24
CA ASN A 62 -6.83 -9.72 -4.37
C ASN A 62 -7.24 -8.66 -5.40
N HIS A 63 -7.45 -7.42 -4.96
CA HIS A 63 -7.96 -6.30 -5.77
C HIS A 63 -7.22 -4.98 -5.49
N PRO A 64 -5.88 -4.94 -5.55
CA PRO A 64 -5.13 -3.71 -5.31
C PRO A 64 -5.51 -2.60 -6.30
N GLU A 65 -5.82 -2.94 -7.55
CA GLU A 65 -6.20 -2.01 -8.61
C GLU A 65 -7.44 -1.18 -8.25
N LEU A 66 -8.42 -1.76 -7.54
CA LEU A 66 -9.61 -1.03 -7.10
C LEU A 66 -9.26 -0.02 -6.01
N ALA A 67 -8.43 -0.41 -5.05
CA ALA A 67 -8.02 0.49 -3.97
C ALA A 67 -7.20 1.67 -4.52
N VAL A 68 -6.25 1.41 -5.43
CA VAL A 68 -5.44 2.44 -6.08
C VAL A 68 -6.31 3.38 -6.92
N ALA A 69 -7.20 2.83 -7.75
CA ALA A 69 -8.08 3.63 -8.60
C ALA A 69 -9.01 4.51 -7.77
N LEU A 70 -9.72 3.95 -6.77
CA LEU A 70 -10.60 4.74 -5.91
C LEU A 70 -9.84 5.75 -5.07
N HIS A 71 -8.64 5.41 -4.56
CA HIS A 71 -7.82 6.37 -3.84
C HIS A 71 -7.47 7.54 -4.75
N ARG A 72 -7.01 7.26 -5.99
CA ARG A 72 -6.68 8.27 -6.99
C ARG A 72 -7.86 9.18 -7.33
N GLU A 73 -9.05 8.63 -7.56
CA GLU A 73 -10.27 9.36 -7.90
C GLU A 73 -10.81 10.21 -6.75
N LEU A 74 -10.70 9.72 -5.51
CA LEU A 74 -11.20 10.42 -4.31
C LEU A 74 -10.24 11.49 -3.77
N ARG A 75 -9.02 11.60 -4.30
CA ARG A 75 -8.09 12.66 -3.92
C ARG A 75 -8.62 14.02 -4.34
N THR A 76 -8.81 14.91 -3.37
CA THR A 76 -9.20 16.30 -3.62
C THR A 76 -8.01 17.21 -3.88
N ALA A 77 -6.81 16.76 -3.47
CA ALA A 77 -5.52 17.40 -3.73
C ALA A 77 -4.39 16.35 -3.67
N PRO A 78 -3.20 16.63 -4.22
CA PRO A 78 -2.02 15.80 -4.02
C PRO A 78 -1.77 15.55 -2.52
N GLY A 79 -1.50 14.29 -2.14
CA GLY A 79 -1.29 13.89 -0.75
C GLY A 79 -2.53 13.94 0.16
N ARG A 80 -3.73 14.28 -0.34
CA ARG A 80 -4.99 14.28 0.42
C ARG A 80 -6.00 13.30 -0.16
N GLY A 81 -5.76 12.02 0.09
CA GLY A 81 -6.68 10.92 -0.20
C GLY A 81 -7.27 10.28 1.06
N PRO A 82 -8.28 9.41 0.92
CA PRO A 82 -8.79 8.62 2.03
C PRO A 82 -7.72 7.66 2.57
N ASP A 83 -7.75 7.31 3.87
CA ASP A 83 -6.82 6.31 4.43
C ASP A 83 -6.88 5.01 3.61
N PRO A 84 -5.77 4.54 3.04
CA PRO A 84 -5.71 3.34 2.18
C PRO A 84 -6.33 2.09 2.81
N VAL A 85 -6.15 1.90 4.12
CA VAL A 85 -6.67 0.74 4.85
C VAL A 85 -8.18 0.84 5.06
N ALA A 86 -8.68 2.02 5.42
CA ALA A 86 -10.11 2.30 5.54
C ALA A 86 -10.82 2.12 4.19
N LEU A 87 -10.22 2.59 3.10
CA LEU A 87 -10.74 2.41 1.74
C LEU A 87 -10.80 0.92 1.36
N ALA A 88 -9.72 0.17 1.55
CA ALA A 88 -9.70 -1.27 1.28
C ALA A 88 -10.76 -2.03 2.09
N ARG A 89 -10.93 -1.69 3.38
CA ARG A 89 -11.97 -2.27 4.22
C ARG A 89 -13.36 -2.00 3.64
N TRP A 90 -13.63 -0.75 3.25
CA TRP A 90 -14.91 -0.35 2.66
C TRP A 90 -15.22 -1.13 1.38
N ILE A 91 -14.26 -1.23 0.46
CA ILE A 91 -14.39 -2.01 -0.79
C ILE A 91 -14.75 -3.46 -0.45
N GLY A 92 -13.98 -4.11 0.43
CA GLY A 92 -14.20 -5.51 0.80
C GLY A 92 -15.51 -5.78 1.55
N THR A 93 -16.08 -4.78 2.22
CA THR A 93 -17.41 -4.90 2.83
C THR A 93 -18.57 -4.73 1.84
N ARG A 94 -18.35 -3.99 0.73
CA ARG A 94 -19.37 -3.73 -0.29
C ARG A 94 -19.38 -4.79 -1.39
N GLY A 95 -18.25 -5.44 -1.67
CA GLY A 95 -18.13 -6.53 -2.65
C GLY A 95 -18.65 -7.89 -2.17
N ARG A 96 -19.14 -8.02 -0.93
CA ARG A 96 -19.80 -9.23 -0.43
C ARG A 96 -21.34 -9.17 -0.51
N GLY A 97 -21.86 -8.33 -1.41
CA GLY A 97 -23.29 -8.23 -1.73
C GLY A 97 -23.72 -9.24 -2.77
#